data_AF-A0A9D7HKJ3-F1
#
_entry.id   AF-A0A9D7HKJ3-F1
#
_cell.length_a   1.000
_cell.length_b   1.000
_cell.length_c   1.000
_cell.angle_alpha   90.00
_cell.angle_beta   90.00
_cell.angle_gamma   90.00
#
_symmetry.space_group_name_H-M   'P 1'
#
loop_
_entity.id
_entity.type
_entity.pdbx_description
1 polymer ?
#
loop_
_entity_poly.entity_id
_entity_poly.type
_entity_poly.pdbx_seq_one_letter_code
_entity_poly.pdbx_strand_id
1 'polypeptide(L)' 'MLIAGDSLRLTSDEIEQHRGVGLNVEHVRSRDQYARAVEVWALCLAEVRPDVLRKFDYMLIKAVEQKGESIHPVPPTA' A
#
# COMPACT_ATOMS: atom_id res chain seq x y z
N MET A 1 -6.97 -9.92 -6.19
CA MET A 1 -7.78 -8.69 -6.24
C MET A 1 -8.27 -8.56 -7.66
N LEU A 2 -9.57 -8.32 -7.86
CA LEU A 2 -10.12 -8.10 -9.19
C LEU A 2 -10.28 -6.60 -9.44
N ILE A 3 -9.74 -6.13 -10.56
CA ILE A 3 -9.83 -4.74 -10.99
C ILE A 3 -10.53 -4.70 -12.35
N ALA A 4 -11.60 -3.94 -12.46
CA ALA A 4 -12.35 -3.72 -13.69
C ALA A 4 -12.64 -2.22 -13.85
N GLY A 5 -11.84 -1.55 -14.66
CA GLY A 5 -11.84 -0.08 -14.73
C GLY A 5 -11.45 0.51 -13.37
N ASP A 6 -12.32 1.35 -12.81
CA ASP A 6 -12.15 1.89 -11.46
C ASP A 6 -12.72 0.98 -10.36
N SER A 7 -13.53 -0.03 -10.71
CA SER A 7 -14.09 -0.94 -9.72
C SER A 7 -13.03 -1.91 -9.21
N LEU A 8 -13.01 -2.06 -7.89
CA LEU A 8 -12.11 -2.96 -7.16
C LEU A 8 -12.96 -3.90 -6.31
N ARG A 9 -12.67 -5.21 -6.40
CA ARG A 9 -13.29 -6.22 -5.55
C ARG A 9 -12.21 -7.06 -4.88
N LEU A 10 -12.30 -7.12 -3.57
CA LEU A 10 -11.46 -7.96 -2.71
C LEU A 10 -12.24 -9.19 -2.29
N THR A 11 -11.57 -10.33 -2.24
CA THR A 11 -12.12 -11.53 -1.60
C THR A 11 -12.05 -11.40 -0.07
N SER A 12 -12.79 -12.24 0.66
CA SER A 12 -12.70 -12.27 2.13
C SER A 12 -11.30 -12.61 2.62
N ASP A 13 -10.59 -13.49 1.90
CA ASP A 13 -9.21 -13.85 2.22
C ASP A 13 -8.27 -12.64 2.04
N GLU A 14 -8.44 -11.89 0.95
CA GLU A 14 -7.66 -10.67 0.72
C GLU A 14 -7.93 -9.62 1.80
N ILE A 15 -9.19 -9.42 2.20
CA ILE A 15 -9.53 -8.50 3.28
C ILE A 15 -8.82 -8.90 4.59
N GLU A 16 -8.80 -10.19 4.92
CA GLU A 16 -8.14 -10.67 6.14
C GLU A 16 -6.62 -10.51 6.08
N GLN A 17 -6.00 -10.73 4.91
CA GLN A 17 -4.56 -10.46 4.73
C GLN A 17 -4.20 -9.00 4.99
N HIS A 18 -5.01 -8.05 4.49
CA HIS A 18 -4.79 -6.62 4.74
C HIS A 18 -5.03 -6.25 6.22
N ARG A 19 -6.05 -6.84 6.84
CA ARG A 19 -6.31 -6.67 8.28
C ARG A 19 -5.12 -7.14 9.13
N GLY A 20 -4.45 -8.22 8.73
CA GLY A 20 -3.24 -8.72 9.41
C GLY A 20 -2.10 -7.71 9.51
N VAL A 21 -2.05 -6.71 8.61
CA VAL A 21 -1.09 -5.60 8.65
C VAL A 21 -1.70 -4.28 9.13
N GLY A 22 -2.95 -4.31 9.61
CA GLY A 22 -3.68 -3.14 10.11
C GLY A 22 -4.28 -2.24 9.02
N LEU A 23 -4.30 -2.68 7.76
CA LEU A 23 -4.90 -1.94 6.65
C LEU A 23 -6.38 -2.34 6.51
N ASN A 24 -7.30 -1.41 6.82
CA ASN A 24 -8.73 -1.65 6.71
C ASN A 24 -9.25 -1.39 5.28
N VAL A 25 -9.73 -2.44 4.62
CA VAL A 25 -10.23 -2.40 3.24
C VAL A 25 -11.65 -2.97 3.08
N GLU A 26 -12.37 -3.22 4.17
CA GLU A 26 -13.71 -3.86 4.15
C GLU A 26 -14.74 -3.12 3.28
N HIS A 27 -14.60 -1.81 3.18
CA HIS A 27 -15.54 -0.95 2.45
C HIS A 27 -14.97 -0.41 1.14
N VAL A 28 -13.77 -0.84 0.75
CA VAL A 28 -13.10 -0.35 -0.45
C VAL A 28 -13.71 -1.03 -1.68
N ARG A 29 -14.25 -0.22 -2.59
CA ARG A 29 -14.88 -0.68 -3.84
C ARG A 29 -14.30 -0.05 -5.10
N SER A 30 -13.35 0.88 -4.96
CA SER A 30 -12.64 1.49 -6.09
C SER A 30 -11.14 1.58 -5.86
N ARG A 31 -10.39 1.82 -6.94
CA ARG A 31 -8.93 2.01 -6.87
C ARG A 31 -8.57 3.24 -6.06
N ASP A 32 -9.30 4.33 -6.22
CA ASP A 32 -9.06 5.57 -5.46
C ASP A 32 -9.31 5.38 -3.96
N GLN A 33 -10.37 4.66 -3.59
CA GLN A 33 -10.64 4.33 -2.19
C GLN A 33 -9.53 3.44 -1.61
N TYR A 34 -9.01 2.50 -2.39
CA TYR A 34 -7.89 1.66 -1.98
C TYR A 34 -6.62 2.49 -1.78
N ALA A 35 -6.28 3.36 -2.74
CA ALA A 35 -5.12 4.24 -2.65
C ALA A 35 -5.19 5.13 -1.40
N ARG A 36 -6.36 5.70 -1.11
CA ARG A 36 -6.58 6.53 0.09
C ARG A 36 -6.45 5.72 1.39
N ALA A 37 -6.95 4.48 1.42
CA ALA A 37 -6.79 3.60 2.58
C ALA A 37 -5.30 3.29 2.84
N VAL A 38 -4.54 3.02 1.78
CA VAL A 38 -3.09 2.79 1.86
C VAL A 38 -2.34 4.04 2.32
N GLU A 39 -2.71 5.22 1.81
CA GLU A 39 -2.10 6.50 2.21
C GLU A 39 -2.29 6.75 3.71
N VAL A 40 -3.52 6.63 4.22
CA VAL A 40 -3.80 6.80 5.65
C VAL A 40 -3.03 5.79 6.50
N TRP A 41 -3.00 4.52 6.07
CA TRP A 41 -2.25 3.47 6.76
C TRP A 41 -0.74 3.76 6.80
N ALA A 42 -0.16 4.21 5.69
CA ALA A 42 1.25 4.56 5.60
C ALA A 42 1.60 5.78 6.47
N LEU A 43 0.73 6.79 6.52
CA LEU A 43 0.89 7.95 7.41
C LEU A 43 0.86 7.52 8.89
N CYS A 44 -0.11 6.70 9.30
CA CYS A 44 -0.14 6.16 10.66
C CYS A 44 1.12 5.34 10.99
N LEU A 45 1.62 4.54 10.04
CA LEU A 45 2.87 3.81 10.21
C LEU A 45 4.08 4.73 10.32
N ALA A 46 4.14 5.83 9.57
CA ALA A 46 5.22 6.80 9.65
C ALA A 46 5.29 7.44 11.04
N GLU A 47 4.13 7.73 11.65
CA GLU A 47 4.05 8.32 12.99
C GLU A 47 4.40 7.32 14.10
N VAL A 48 3.88 6.09 14.03
CA VAL A 48 3.99 5.13 15.13
C VAL A 48 5.23 4.25 15.01
N ARG A 49 5.63 3.86 13.78
CA ARG A 49 6.74 2.93 13.49
C ARG A 49 7.50 3.30 12.21
N PRO A 50 8.20 4.46 12.19
CA PRO A 50 8.96 4.90 11.02
C PRO A 50 10.11 3.95 10.63
N ASP A 51 10.56 3.08 11.54
CA ASP A 51 11.53 2.02 11.25
C ASP A 51 10.95 0.92 10.36
N VAL A 52 9.66 0.60 10.54
CA VAL A 52 8.95 -0.41 9.74
C VAL A 52 8.64 0.13 8.35
N LEU A 53 8.20 1.40 8.26
CA LEU A 53 7.94 2.04 6.97
C LEU A 53 9.20 2.10 6.09
N ARG A 54 10.36 2.43 6.66
CA ARG A 54 11.65 2.41 5.93
C ARG A 54 12.04 1.02 5.42
N LYS A 55 11.68 -0.05 6.14
CA LYS A 55 11.88 -1.42 5.66
C LYS A 55 10.97 -1.74 4.48
N PHE A 56 9.71 -1.29 4.52
CA PHE A 56 8.81 -1.42 3.37
C PHE A 56 9.34 -0.69 2.15
N ASP A 57 9.80 0.55 2.31
CA ASP A 57 10.39 1.34 1.23
C ASP A 57 11.60 0.63 0.60
N TYR A 58 12.54 0.16 1.44
CA TYR A 58 13.68 -0.63 0.97
C TYR A 58 13.27 -1.92 0.23
N MET A 59 12.30 -2.67 0.77
CA MET A 59 11.80 -3.89 0.13
C MET A 59 11.10 -3.59 -1.19
N LEU A 60 10.36 -2.47 -1.28
CA LEU A 60 9.65 -2.06 -2.49
C LEU A 60 10.65 -1.68 -3.58
N ILE A 61 11.64 -0.85 -3.27
CA ILE A 61 12.73 -0.49 -4.19
C ILE A 61 13.41 -1.76 -4.70
N LYS A 62 13.80 -2.67 -3.79
CA LYS A 62 14.46 -3.92 -4.16
C LYS A 62 13.59 -4.83 -5.04
N ALA A 63 12.29 -4.92 -4.75
CA ALA A 63 11.36 -5.73 -5.55
C ALA A 63 11.20 -5.17 -6.96
N VAL A 64 11.29 -3.85 -7.11
CA VAL A 64 11.10 -3.17 -8.39
C VAL A 64 12.39 -3.21 -9.22
N GLU A 65 13.56 -3.04 -8.59
CA GLU A 65 14.86 -3.32 -9.20
C GLU A 65 14.96 -4.76 -9.74
N GLN A 66 14.46 -5.74 -8.98
CA GLN A 66 14.40 -7.15 -9.42
C GLN A 66 13.45 -7.37 -10.60
N LYS A 67 12.46 -6.49 -10.78
CA LYS A 67 11.51 -6.54 -11.89
C LYS A 67 11.98 -5.75 -13.12
N GLY A 68 13.13 -5.07 -13.04
CA GLY A 68 13.68 -4.23 -14.10
C GLY A 68 12.91 -2.92 -14.32
N GLU A 69 12.10 -2.49 -13.35
CA GLU A 69 11.36 -1.23 -13.41
C GLU A 69 12.05 -0.22 -12.49
N SER A 70 12.27 1.03 -12.95
CA SER A 70 12.94 2.06 -12.15
C SER A 70 11.90 2.94 -11.47
N ILE A 71 11.86 2.96 -10.13
CA ILE A 71 11.10 3.97 -9.38
C ILE A 71 12.09 5.05 -8.94
N HIS A 72 11.86 6.29 -9.39
CA HIS A 72 12.55 7.43 -8.84
C HIS A 72 11.95 7.77 -7.47
N PRO A 73 12.76 7.86 -6.40
CA PRO A 73 12.25 8.26 -5.09
C PRO A 73 11.72 9.70 -5.17
N VAL A 74 10.52 9.93 -4.64
CA VAL A 74 9.97 11.27 -4.46
C VAL A 74 10.76 11.92 -3.33
N PRO A 75 11.44 13.06 -3.57
CA PRO A 75 12.22 13.73 -2.52
C PRO A 75 11.29 14.21 -1.41
N PRO A 76 11.73 14.19 -0.13
CA PRO A 76 10.95 14.77 0.95
C PRO A 76 10.74 16.26 0.65
N THR A 77 9.48 16.70 0.63
CA THR A 77 9.12 18.12 0.52
C THR A 77 9.80 18.88 1.65
N ALA A 78 10.69 19.80 1.28
CA ALA A 78 11.38 20.72 2.18
C ALA A 78 10.44 21.77 2.77
#